data_AF-A0A2I8AGT9-F1
#
_entry.id   AF-A0A2I8AGT9-F1
#
_cell.length_a   1.000
_cell.length_b   1.000
_cell.length_c   1.000
_cell.angle_alpha   90.00
_cell.angle_beta   90.00
_cell.angle_gamma   90.00
#
_symmetry.space_group_name_H-M   'P 1'
#
loop_
_entity.id
_entity.type
_entity.pdbx_description
1 polymer ?
#
loop_
_entity_poly.entity_id
_entity_poly.type
_entity_poly.pdbx_seq_one_letter_code
_entity_poly.pdbx_strand_id
1 'polypeptide(L)'
;MHYYKNHYETKKLTEEEIHEQLKSTFKRPKALQDMPLILTPEYLFPTPQQVRRQLPVIKSRLEAWKLRAKEEDELLRIERRFIPFVEIYIPDTPQGKEFFTIAKAIGEIPMQVQVKLKNENQGYWLKTNHYFDQARGVLFAHKLLGVIPNPLEEHGLFSQYLPETSIRNLELITNVDLAEYQLIKEGEKYIRQMVEPNIDDTFKNNPLELFVSIQKQAFLDTWNLGPACPEPISSETKWLSIEEQEDFLNKRIRLLEQNPWMEQTKKPESQQNKNKQEQGTYQQQNQEYLKFLENYQWYGNFILALRPRHWEFGELWDKYTQALKAAKTAYIDDLYWQTGQPYKAKEISVGEQPHHKRKTRKRQRVQGVVDILGYIHWQWT
;
A
#
# COMPACT_ATOMS: atom_id res chain seq x y z
N MET A 1 26.67 -61.76 -17.01
CA MET A 1 26.83 -60.51 -16.22
C MET A 1 27.02 -59.35 -17.19
N HIS A 2 25.93 -58.69 -17.60
CA HIS A 2 26.02 -57.44 -18.35
C HIS A 2 25.87 -56.28 -17.36
N TYR A 3 26.98 -55.58 -17.14
CA TYR A 3 27.00 -54.30 -16.46
C TYR A 3 26.29 -53.26 -17.35
N TYR A 4 25.05 -52.91 -17.01
CA TYR A 4 24.48 -51.63 -17.43
C TYR A 4 25.22 -50.53 -16.65
N LYS A 5 26.26 -49.96 -17.26
CA LYS A 5 26.75 -48.64 -16.89
C LYS A 5 25.65 -47.65 -17.24
N ASN A 6 24.84 -47.27 -16.25
CA ASN A 6 24.01 -46.08 -16.32
C ASN A 6 24.93 -44.86 -16.36
N HIS A 7 25.32 -44.45 -17.57
CA HIS A 7 25.75 -43.09 -17.84
C HIS A 7 24.49 -42.22 -17.86
N TYR A 8 23.97 -41.87 -16.68
CA TYR A 8 23.20 -40.64 -16.57
C TYR A 8 24.22 -39.50 -16.56
N GLU A 9 24.54 -38.99 -17.75
CA GLU A 9 24.90 -37.58 -17.86
C GLU A 9 23.72 -36.82 -17.27
N THR A 10 23.86 -36.31 -16.05
CA THR A 10 22.94 -35.35 -15.47
C THR A 10 23.01 -34.11 -16.36
N LYS A 11 22.14 -34.06 -17.38
CA LYS A 11 21.91 -32.89 -18.20
C LYS A 11 21.72 -31.72 -17.24
N LYS A 12 22.69 -30.80 -17.20
CA LYS A 12 22.57 -29.57 -16.42
C LYS A 12 21.39 -28.81 -17.02
N LEU A 13 20.28 -28.79 -16.29
CA LEU A 13 19.10 -28.02 -16.68
C LEU A 13 19.49 -26.54 -16.73
N THR A 14 18.99 -25.85 -17.75
CA THR A 14 19.05 -24.39 -17.84
C THR A 14 18.23 -23.75 -16.70
N GLU A 15 18.49 -22.48 -16.38
CA GLU A 15 17.73 -21.79 -15.33
C GLU A 15 16.22 -21.72 -15.64
N GLU A 16 15.86 -21.60 -16.92
CA GLU A 16 14.47 -21.63 -17.38
C GLU A 16 13.84 -23.02 -17.17
N GLU A 17 14.56 -24.10 -17.52
CA GLU A 17 14.11 -25.47 -17.26
C GLU A 17 13.95 -25.74 -15.75
N ILE A 18 14.87 -25.25 -14.91
CA ILE A 18 14.77 -25.35 -13.44
C ILE A 18 13.55 -24.58 -12.93
N HIS A 19 13.32 -23.37 -13.42
CA HIS A 19 12.19 -22.54 -12.97
C HIS A 19 10.84 -23.16 -13.36
N GLU A 20 10.71 -23.67 -14.59
CA GLU A 20 9.49 -24.34 -15.03
C GLU A 20 9.27 -25.67 -14.29
N GLN A 21 10.34 -26.43 -14.02
CA GLN A 21 10.26 -27.62 -13.17
C GLN A 21 9.77 -27.26 -11.75
N LEU A 22 10.33 -26.21 -11.12
CA LEU A 22 9.90 -25.74 -9.81
C LEU A 22 8.44 -25.27 -9.82
N LYS A 23 8.00 -24.52 -10.83
CA LYS A 23 6.60 -24.09 -10.99
C LYS A 23 5.64 -25.27 -11.19
N SER A 24 6.08 -26.34 -11.85
CA SER A 24 5.27 -27.55 -12.04
C SER A 24 5.20 -28.41 -10.77
N THR A 25 6.23 -28.34 -9.92
CA THR A 25 6.36 -29.14 -8.70
C THR A 25 5.67 -28.46 -7.51
N PHE A 26 5.78 -27.13 -7.41
CA PHE A 26 5.25 -26.35 -6.30
C PHE A 26 4.02 -25.55 -6.76
N LYS A 27 2.92 -25.69 -6.01
CA LYS A 27 1.75 -24.83 -6.19
C LYS A 27 2.15 -23.39 -5.93
N ARG A 28 1.95 -22.50 -6.90
CA ARG A 28 2.22 -21.06 -6.71
C ARG A 28 1.43 -20.54 -5.51
N PRO A 29 2.08 -19.92 -4.51
CA PRO A 29 1.36 -19.33 -3.40
C PRO A 29 0.54 -18.13 -3.89
N LYS A 30 -0.62 -17.91 -3.26
CA LYS A 30 -1.28 -16.60 -3.36
C LYS A 30 -0.50 -15.65 -2.46
N ALA A 31 0.23 -14.71 -3.05
CA ALA A 31 1.12 -13.80 -2.36
C ALA A 31 1.31 -12.52 -3.16
N LEU A 32 1.68 -11.43 -2.46
CA LEU A 32 2.15 -10.21 -3.10
C LEU A 32 3.43 -10.51 -3.90
N GLN A 33 3.52 -9.95 -5.09
CA GLN A 33 4.62 -10.15 -6.03
C GLN A 33 4.67 -8.98 -7.00
N ASP A 34 5.76 -8.87 -7.78
CA ASP A 34 5.93 -7.76 -8.71
C ASP A 34 4.85 -7.76 -9.81
N MET A 35 4.43 -6.57 -10.25
CA MET A 35 3.43 -6.39 -11.29
C MET A 35 3.94 -5.49 -12.43
N PRO A 36 4.84 -5.99 -13.31
CA PRO A 36 5.34 -5.19 -14.43
C PRO A 36 4.21 -4.70 -15.33
N LEU A 37 4.15 -3.39 -15.53
CA LEU A 37 3.25 -2.74 -16.48
C LEU A 37 3.85 -2.80 -17.89
N ILE A 38 3.09 -3.31 -18.84
CA ILE A 38 3.54 -3.54 -20.22
C ILE A 38 2.55 -2.90 -21.18
N LEU A 39 2.91 -1.72 -21.69
CA LEU A 39 2.22 -1.15 -22.84
C LEU A 39 2.29 -2.16 -23.99
N THR A 40 1.19 -2.34 -24.71
CA THR A 40 1.04 -3.38 -25.72
C THR A 40 0.27 -2.81 -26.89
N PRO A 41 0.79 -2.92 -28.12
CA PRO A 41 0.02 -2.54 -29.30
C PRO A 41 -1.36 -3.20 -29.32
N GLU A 42 -2.42 -2.43 -29.57
CA GLU A 42 -3.81 -2.90 -29.45
C GLU A 42 -4.10 -4.15 -30.28
N TYR A 43 -3.52 -4.24 -31.47
CA TYR A 43 -3.68 -5.39 -32.38
C TYR A 43 -3.15 -6.72 -31.80
N LEU A 44 -2.40 -6.69 -30.68
CA LEU A 44 -1.88 -7.88 -30.00
C LEU A 44 -2.78 -8.37 -28.85
N PHE A 45 -3.81 -7.62 -28.46
CA PHE A 45 -4.74 -8.04 -27.41
C PHE A 45 -5.55 -9.31 -27.74
N PRO A 46 -5.93 -9.57 -29.00
CA PRO A 46 -6.54 -10.84 -29.39
C PRO A 46 -5.58 -12.04 -29.30
N THR A 47 -4.27 -11.80 -29.32
CA THR A 47 -3.26 -12.87 -29.31
C THR A 47 -3.15 -13.48 -27.91
N PRO A 48 -3.12 -14.83 -27.78
CA PRO A 48 -2.90 -15.50 -26.50
C PRO A 48 -1.65 -15.00 -25.79
N GLN A 49 -1.72 -14.81 -24.46
CA GLN A 49 -0.65 -14.23 -23.65
C GLN A 49 0.70 -14.95 -23.86
N GLN A 50 0.70 -16.29 -23.94
CA GLN A 50 1.92 -17.07 -24.15
C GLN A 50 2.62 -16.73 -25.46
N VAL A 51 1.85 -16.51 -26.53
CA VAL A 51 2.38 -16.12 -27.84
C VAL A 51 2.83 -14.67 -27.80
N ARG A 52 2.05 -13.80 -27.14
CA ARG A 52 2.38 -12.38 -26.97
C ARG A 52 3.72 -12.17 -26.25
N ARG A 53 4.02 -12.96 -25.22
CA ARG A 53 5.31 -12.93 -24.48
C ARG A 53 6.53 -13.18 -25.37
N GLN A 54 6.38 -13.98 -26.43
CA GLN A 54 7.48 -14.31 -27.33
C GLN A 54 7.74 -13.22 -28.37
N LEU A 55 6.86 -12.23 -28.49
CA LEU A 55 7.04 -11.13 -29.44
C LEU A 55 8.23 -10.26 -29.01
N PRO A 56 9.13 -9.87 -29.93
CA PRO A 56 10.36 -9.14 -29.60
C PRO A 56 10.13 -7.88 -28.76
N VAL A 57 9.06 -7.12 -29.07
CA VAL A 57 8.72 -5.88 -28.34
C VAL A 57 8.34 -6.14 -26.88
N ILE A 58 7.62 -7.22 -26.60
CA ILE A 58 7.20 -7.59 -25.24
C ILE A 58 8.37 -8.21 -24.49
N LYS A 59 9.11 -9.11 -25.14
CA LYS A 59 10.31 -9.75 -24.58
C LYS A 59 11.34 -8.71 -24.15
N SER A 60 11.64 -7.73 -24.99
CA SER A 60 12.58 -6.65 -24.66
C SER A 60 12.13 -5.83 -23.43
N ARG A 61 10.85 -5.47 -23.34
CA ARG A 61 10.28 -4.74 -22.19
C ARG A 61 10.37 -5.56 -20.90
N LEU A 62 10.09 -6.85 -20.98
CA LEU A 62 10.21 -7.77 -19.85
C LEU A 62 11.66 -7.95 -19.38
N GLU A 63 12.61 -8.11 -20.30
CA GLU A 63 14.03 -8.23 -19.91
C GLU A 63 14.56 -6.94 -19.28
N ALA A 64 14.17 -5.77 -19.80
CA ALA A 64 14.51 -4.49 -19.20
C ALA A 64 13.90 -4.31 -17.80
N TRP A 65 12.68 -4.81 -17.58
CA TRP A 65 12.07 -4.84 -16.26
C TRP A 65 12.80 -5.81 -15.31
N LYS A 66 13.10 -7.04 -15.76
CA LYS A 66 13.82 -8.04 -14.95
C LYS A 66 15.18 -7.55 -14.49
N LEU A 67 15.91 -6.82 -15.35
CA LEU A 67 17.19 -6.22 -14.97
C LEU A 67 17.00 -5.21 -13.84
N ARG A 68 16.06 -4.26 -13.98
CA ARG A 68 15.75 -3.29 -12.91
C ARG A 68 15.28 -3.96 -11.62
N ALA A 69 14.44 -4.99 -11.71
CA ALA A 69 13.96 -5.69 -10.52
C ALA A 69 15.10 -6.37 -9.75
N LYS A 70 16.15 -6.85 -10.44
CA LYS A 70 17.37 -7.36 -9.80
C LYS A 70 18.19 -6.25 -9.15
N GLU A 71 18.37 -5.12 -9.83
CA GLU A 71 19.05 -3.95 -9.27
C GLU A 71 18.33 -3.44 -8.00
N GLU A 72 16.99 -3.44 -8.00
CA GLU A 72 16.20 -3.12 -6.82
C GLU A 72 16.43 -4.13 -5.68
N ASP A 73 16.40 -5.43 -5.95
CA ASP A 73 16.65 -6.44 -4.92
C ASP A 73 18.05 -6.28 -4.30
N GLU A 74 19.07 -5.99 -5.12
CA GLU A 74 20.43 -5.72 -4.66
C GLU A 74 20.47 -4.48 -3.73
N LEU A 75 19.80 -3.38 -4.10
CA LEU A 75 19.68 -2.19 -3.26
C LEU A 75 18.98 -2.49 -1.93
N LEU A 76 17.99 -3.39 -1.96
CA LEU A 76 17.22 -3.82 -0.79
C LEU A 76 17.88 -4.93 0.02
N ARG A 77 19.03 -5.46 -0.44
CA ARG A 77 19.73 -6.62 0.14
C ARG A 77 18.84 -7.86 0.22
N ILE A 78 18.04 -8.08 -0.82
CA ILE A 78 17.17 -9.25 -0.97
C ILE A 78 17.86 -10.24 -1.89
N GLU A 79 18.27 -11.38 -1.34
CA GLU A 79 18.86 -12.45 -2.14
C GLU A 79 17.76 -13.43 -2.59
N ARG A 80 17.48 -13.47 -3.88
CA ARG A 80 16.57 -14.46 -4.46
C ARG A 80 16.98 -14.89 -5.86
N ARG A 81 16.81 -16.18 -6.14
CA ARG A 81 17.15 -16.77 -7.44
C ARG A 81 16.13 -16.40 -8.53
N PHE A 82 14.86 -16.34 -8.15
CA PHE A 82 13.75 -16.02 -9.04
C PHE A 82 12.98 -14.83 -8.47
N ILE A 83 12.55 -13.93 -9.34
CA ILE A 83 11.66 -12.83 -8.98
C ILE A 83 10.25 -13.24 -9.39
N PRO A 84 9.31 -13.51 -8.46
CA PRO A 84 7.91 -13.74 -8.81
C PRO A 84 7.27 -12.47 -9.33
N PHE A 85 6.55 -12.58 -10.45
CA PHE A 85 5.83 -11.46 -11.05
C PHE A 85 4.59 -11.87 -11.84
N VAL A 86 3.70 -10.90 -12.05
CA VAL A 86 2.50 -10.99 -12.88
C VAL A 86 2.44 -9.82 -13.84
N GLU A 87 2.37 -10.11 -15.13
CA GLU A 87 2.39 -9.10 -16.18
C GLU A 87 1.04 -8.40 -16.34
N ILE A 88 1.06 -7.08 -16.41
CA ILE A 88 -0.12 -6.25 -16.65
C ILE A 88 -0.03 -5.66 -18.05
N TYR A 89 -0.81 -6.20 -18.97
CA TYR A 89 -0.86 -5.69 -20.34
C TYR A 89 -1.84 -4.52 -20.45
N ILE A 90 -1.35 -3.40 -20.94
CA ILE A 90 -2.11 -2.15 -21.09
C ILE A 90 -2.09 -1.76 -22.58
N PRO A 91 -3.22 -1.42 -23.21
CA PRO A 91 -3.24 -0.99 -24.61
C PRO A 91 -2.39 0.27 -24.80
N ASP A 92 -1.59 0.30 -25.87
CA ASP A 92 -0.73 1.45 -26.22
C ASP A 92 -1.53 2.57 -26.90
N THR A 93 -2.54 3.07 -26.18
CA THR A 93 -3.41 4.19 -26.56
C THR A 93 -3.12 5.40 -25.68
N PRO A 94 -3.62 6.61 -26.01
CA PRO A 94 -3.52 7.76 -25.09
C PRO A 94 -4.04 7.45 -23.68
N GLN A 95 -5.21 6.83 -23.57
CA GLN A 95 -5.80 6.45 -22.28
C GLN A 95 -5.00 5.35 -21.58
N GLY A 96 -4.44 4.40 -22.31
CA GLY A 96 -3.57 3.37 -21.73
C GLY A 96 -2.21 3.90 -21.27
N LYS A 97 -1.66 4.92 -21.93
CA LYS A 97 -0.48 5.65 -21.44
C LYS A 97 -0.79 6.43 -20.17
N GLU A 98 -1.97 7.04 -20.07
CA GLU A 98 -2.42 7.71 -18.85
C GLU A 98 -2.59 6.70 -17.70
N PHE A 99 -3.24 5.56 -17.96
CA PHE A 99 -3.32 4.44 -17.01
C PHE A 99 -1.94 4.01 -16.53
N PHE A 100 -1.00 3.81 -17.46
CA PHE A 100 0.36 3.40 -17.15
C PHE A 100 1.04 4.43 -16.24
N THR A 101 0.92 5.72 -16.56
CA THR A 101 1.50 6.81 -15.77
C THR A 101 0.95 6.83 -14.34
N ILE A 102 -0.38 6.74 -14.17
CA ILE A 102 -1.03 6.73 -12.86
C ILE A 102 -0.60 5.50 -12.05
N ALA A 103 -0.75 4.31 -12.62
CA ALA A 103 -0.44 3.06 -11.94
C ALA A 103 1.03 2.99 -11.52
N LYS A 104 1.94 3.45 -12.40
CA LYS A 104 3.36 3.54 -12.11
C LYS A 104 3.67 4.55 -11.01
N ALA A 105 3.10 5.75 -11.08
CA ALA A 105 3.39 6.82 -10.12
C ALA A 105 3.01 6.42 -8.68
N ILE A 106 1.88 5.72 -8.50
CA ILE A 106 1.47 5.18 -7.21
C ILE A 106 2.33 3.97 -6.83
N GLY A 107 2.51 3.01 -7.75
CA GLY A 107 3.23 1.77 -7.48
C GLY A 107 4.69 1.95 -7.10
N GLU A 108 5.35 3.00 -7.60
CA GLU A 108 6.75 3.29 -7.31
C GLU A 108 6.98 4.09 -6.03
N ILE A 109 5.92 4.51 -5.31
CA ILE A 109 6.04 5.35 -4.10
C ILE A 109 7.06 4.78 -3.10
N PRO A 110 6.98 3.51 -2.67
CA PRO A 110 7.91 2.97 -1.67
C PRO A 110 9.38 3.01 -2.12
N MET A 111 9.64 2.84 -3.42
CA MET A 111 11.00 2.82 -3.98
C MET A 111 11.55 4.23 -4.25
N GLN A 112 10.68 5.21 -4.54
CA GLN A 112 11.10 6.57 -4.89
C GLN A 112 11.51 7.44 -3.69
N VAL A 113 11.06 7.11 -2.47
CA VAL A 113 11.34 7.92 -1.27
C VAL A 113 12.76 7.74 -0.70
N GLN A 114 13.59 6.87 -1.31
CA GLN A 114 15.03 6.70 -1.01
C GLN A 114 15.36 6.54 0.48
N VAL A 115 14.59 5.70 1.17
CA VAL A 115 14.82 5.44 2.61
C VAL A 115 16.12 4.66 2.85
N LYS A 116 16.78 4.93 3.97
CA LYS A 116 18.02 4.23 4.35
C LYS A 116 17.73 2.97 5.17
N LEU A 117 18.07 1.81 4.61
CA LEU A 117 17.93 0.52 5.28
C LEU A 117 19.04 0.30 6.33
N LYS A 118 18.65 -0.20 7.50
CA LYS A 118 19.50 -0.64 8.61
C LYS A 118 19.71 -2.15 8.62
N ASN A 119 18.77 -2.94 8.10
CA ASN A 119 18.83 -4.40 8.06
C ASN A 119 17.95 -4.99 6.93
N GLU A 120 18.07 -6.30 6.69
CA GLU A 120 17.34 -7.03 5.64
C GLU A 120 15.83 -7.08 5.88
N ASN A 121 15.36 -7.16 7.14
CA ASN A 121 13.92 -7.15 7.44
C ASN A 121 13.25 -5.87 6.94
N GLN A 122 13.94 -4.75 7.01
CA GLN A 122 13.45 -3.50 6.43
C GLN A 122 13.41 -3.54 4.90
N GLY A 123 14.38 -4.19 4.25
CA GLY A 123 14.36 -4.44 2.80
C GLY A 123 13.16 -5.30 2.39
N TYR A 124 12.91 -6.42 3.09
CA TYR A 124 11.75 -7.28 2.87
C TYR A 124 10.43 -6.54 3.06
N TRP A 125 10.32 -5.72 4.11
CA TRP A 125 9.14 -4.88 4.35
C TRP A 125 8.93 -3.85 3.25
N LEU A 126 10.00 -3.16 2.83
CA LEU A 126 9.93 -2.16 1.77
C LEU A 126 9.48 -2.76 0.44
N LYS A 127 10.04 -3.92 0.07
CA LYS A 127 9.66 -4.64 -1.15
C LYS A 127 8.22 -5.19 -1.07
N THR A 128 7.77 -5.63 0.10
CA THR A 128 6.37 -6.06 0.31
C THR A 128 5.40 -4.89 0.14
N ASN A 129 5.72 -3.71 0.68
CA ASN A 129 4.92 -2.51 0.46
C ASN A 129 4.95 -2.07 -1.00
N HIS A 130 6.10 -2.15 -1.67
CA HIS A 130 6.19 -1.89 -3.11
C HIS A 130 5.23 -2.77 -3.93
N TYR A 131 5.13 -4.07 -3.65
CA TYR A 131 4.15 -4.94 -4.32
C TYR A 131 2.70 -4.55 -4.02
N PHE A 132 2.43 -4.15 -2.77
CA PHE A 132 1.11 -3.70 -2.38
C PHE A 132 0.73 -2.39 -3.11
N ASP A 133 1.63 -1.41 -3.16
CA ASP A 133 1.41 -0.15 -3.87
C ASP A 133 1.33 -0.35 -5.39
N GLN A 134 2.07 -1.30 -5.98
CA GLN A 134 1.88 -1.66 -7.39
C GLN A 134 0.45 -2.16 -7.66
N ALA A 135 -0.05 -3.09 -6.84
CA ALA A 135 -1.43 -3.57 -6.96
C ALA A 135 -2.46 -2.45 -6.73
N ARG A 136 -2.22 -1.59 -5.73
CA ARG A 136 -3.02 -0.41 -5.42
C ARG A 136 -3.07 0.57 -6.59
N GLY A 137 -1.92 0.86 -7.22
CA GLY A 137 -1.81 1.73 -8.38
C GLY A 137 -2.57 1.19 -9.60
N VAL A 138 -2.47 -0.12 -9.86
CA VAL A 138 -3.24 -0.79 -10.91
C VAL A 138 -4.75 -0.67 -10.66
N LEU A 139 -5.20 -0.93 -9.42
CA LEU A 139 -6.61 -0.84 -9.07
C LEU A 139 -7.14 0.59 -9.14
N PHE A 140 -6.35 1.56 -8.67
CA PHE A 140 -6.70 2.97 -8.71
C PHE A 140 -6.84 3.47 -10.15
N ALA A 141 -5.86 3.16 -11.00
CA ALA A 141 -5.92 3.51 -12.43
C ALA A 141 -7.10 2.83 -13.15
N HIS A 142 -7.43 1.58 -12.77
CA HIS A 142 -8.62 0.90 -13.30
C HIS A 142 -9.91 1.63 -12.88
N LYS A 143 -10.06 2.01 -11.60
CA LYS A 143 -11.24 2.74 -11.13
C LYS A 143 -11.39 4.11 -11.77
N LEU A 144 -10.28 4.76 -12.15
CA LEU A 144 -10.31 6.05 -12.85
C LEU A 144 -10.61 5.93 -14.35
N LEU A 145 -9.99 4.98 -15.04
CA LEU A 145 -9.95 4.96 -16.51
C LEU A 145 -10.57 3.72 -17.15
N GLY A 146 -10.74 2.61 -16.42
CA GLY A 146 -11.38 1.39 -16.94
C GLY A 146 -10.65 0.70 -18.10
N VAL A 147 -9.33 0.96 -18.27
CA VAL A 147 -8.56 0.53 -19.45
C VAL A 147 -8.32 -0.98 -19.51
N ILE A 148 -8.11 -1.62 -18.35
CA ILE A 148 -7.96 -3.07 -18.23
C ILE A 148 -9.22 -3.69 -17.62
N PRO A 149 -9.48 -4.99 -17.82
CA PRO A 149 -10.55 -5.70 -17.11
C PRO A 149 -10.43 -5.50 -15.60
N ASN A 150 -11.57 -5.50 -14.90
CA ASN A 150 -11.60 -5.23 -13.46
C ASN A 150 -10.73 -6.24 -12.70
N PRO A 151 -9.65 -5.79 -12.01
CA PRO A 151 -8.77 -6.68 -11.27
C PRO A 151 -9.45 -7.46 -10.13
N LEU A 152 -10.58 -6.95 -9.63
CA LEU A 152 -11.35 -7.49 -8.50
C LEU A 152 -12.46 -8.47 -8.90
N GLU A 153 -12.79 -8.58 -10.18
CA GLU A 153 -13.86 -9.50 -10.63
C GLU A 153 -13.56 -10.95 -10.28
N GLU A 154 -14.61 -11.78 -10.27
CA GLU A 154 -14.45 -13.22 -10.15
C GLU A 154 -13.55 -13.74 -11.28
N HIS A 155 -12.49 -14.47 -10.93
CA HIS A 155 -11.42 -14.87 -11.86
C HIS A 155 -10.60 -13.71 -12.45
N GLY A 156 -10.80 -12.48 -11.99
CA GLY A 156 -9.99 -11.32 -12.31
C GLY A 156 -8.55 -11.45 -11.81
N LEU A 157 -7.68 -10.56 -12.27
CA LEU A 157 -6.24 -10.59 -12.04
C LEU A 157 -5.87 -10.88 -10.57
N PHE A 158 -6.42 -10.14 -9.61
CA PHE A 158 -6.03 -10.29 -8.21
C PHE A 158 -6.53 -11.58 -7.58
N SER A 159 -7.72 -12.05 -7.96
CA SER A 159 -8.28 -13.31 -7.44
C SER A 159 -7.39 -14.53 -7.73
N GLN A 160 -6.62 -14.48 -8.82
CA GLN A 160 -5.70 -15.54 -9.25
C GLN A 160 -4.41 -15.58 -8.42
N TYR A 161 -3.94 -14.42 -7.94
CA TYR A 161 -2.58 -14.25 -7.42
C TYR A 161 -2.48 -13.77 -5.98
N LEU A 162 -3.46 -13.03 -5.48
CA LEU A 162 -3.41 -12.40 -4.17
C LEU A 162 -4.29 -13.14 -3.15
N PRO A 163 -3.91 -13.15 -1.85
CA PRO A 163 -4.79 -13.60 -0.77
C PRO A 163 -6.08 -12.78 -0.71
N GLU A 164 -7.20 -13.40 -0.31
CA GLU A 164 -8.50 -12.72 -0.18
C GLU A 164 -8.46 -11.52 0.78
N THR A 165 -7.71 -11.63 1.87
CA THR A 165 -7.49 -10.54 2.83
C THR A 165 -6.77 -9.35 2.18
N SER A 166 -5.75 -9.62 1.35
CA SER A 166 -5.05 -8.58 0.59
C SER A 166 -5.97 -7.93 -0.43
N ILE A 167 -6.81 -8.69 -1.13
CA ILE A 167 -7.80 -8.17 -2.10
C ILE A 167 -8.78 -7.22 -1.40
N ARG A 168 -9.35 -7.65 -0.27
CA ARG A 168 -10.28 -6.82 0.52
C ARG A 168 -9.61 -5.54 1.01
N ASN A 169 -8.39 -5.63 1.53
CA ASN A 169 -7.67 -4.45 2.01
C ASN A 169 -7.32 -3.49 0.87
N LEU A 170 -6.87 -4.01 -0.29
CA LEU A 170 -6.63 -3.22 -1.49
C LEU A 170 -7.88 -2.47 -1.93
N GLU A 171 -9.04 -3.14 -2.00
CA GLU A 171 -10.29 -2.50 -2.38
C GLU A 171 -10.66 -1.34 -1.45
N LEU A 172 -10.60 -1.57 -0.13
CA LEU A 172 -10.92 -0.58 0.88
C LEU A 172 -9.98 0.62 0.81
N ILE A 173 -8.66 0.39 0.77
CA ILE A 173 -7.65 1.46 0.69
C ILE A 173 -7.79 2.24 -0.61
N THR A 174 -7.94 1.57 -1.75
CA THR A 174 -8.10 2.27 -3.03
C THR A 174 -9.41 3.07 -3.13
N ASN A 175 -10.46 2.69 -2.41
CA ASN A 175 -11.67 3.52 -2.30
C ASN A 175 -11.40 4.83 -1.55
N VAL A 176 -10.58 4.80 -0.50
CA VAL A 176 -10.15 6.01 0.20
C VAL A 176 -9.32 6.88 -0.74
N ASP A 177 -8.35 6.29 -1.42
CA ASP A 177 -7.48 7.01 -2.37
C ASP A 177 -8.28 7.73 -3.43
N LEU A 178 -9.29 7.06 -4.00
CA LEU A 178 -10.13 7.63 -5.03
C LEU A 178 -10.92 8.83 -4.51
N ALA A 179 -11.50 8.70 -3.30
CA ALA A 179 -12.24 9.79 -2.67
C ALA A 179 -11.31 10.95 -2.27
N GLU A 180 -10.12 10.65 -1.77
CA GLU A 180 -9.08 11.64 -1.44
C GLU A 180 -8.61 12.37 -2.71
N TYR A 181 -8.32 11.66 -3.79
CA TYR A 181 -7.94 12.24 -5.07
C TYR A 181 -9.02 13.17 -5.64
N GLN A 182 -10.30 12.76 -5.56
CA GLN A 182 -11.42 13.60 -5.99
C GLN A 182 -11.51 14.89 -5.16
N LEU A 183 -11.35 14.80 -3.84
CA LEU A 183 -11.29 15.98 -2.97
C LEU A 183 -10.11 16.90 -3.31
N ILE A 184 -8.93 16.34 -3.52
CA ILE A 184 -7.73 17.10 -3.89
C ILE A 184 -7.91 17.79 -5.24
N LYS A 185 -8.51 17.10 -6.21
CA LYS A 185 -8.77 17.64 -7.54
C LYS A 185 -9.73 18.83 -7.50
N GLU A 186 -10.86 18.71 -6.82
CA GLU A 186 -11.83 19.81 -6.72
C GLU A 186 -11.34 20.93 -5.79
N GLY A 187 -10.57 20.58 -4.77
CA GLY A 187 -10.04 21.50 -3.77
C GLY A 187 -8.67 22.10 -4.10
N GLU A 188 -8.09 21.79 -5.26
CA GLU A 188 -6.69 22.03 -5.61
C GLU A 188 -6.26 23.48 -5.32
N LYS A 189 -7.08 24.44 -5.75
CA LYS A 189 -6.85 25.87 -5.55
C LYS A 189 -6.62 26.23 -4.08
N TYR A 190 -7.41 25.69 -3.17
CA TYR A 190 -7.30 26.01 -1.75
C TYR A 190 -6.09 25.36 -1.11
N ILE A 191 -5.77 24.12 -1.50
CA ILE A 191 -4.58 23.42 -1.04
C ILE A 191 -3.33 24.22 -1.44
N ARG A 192 -3.28 24.68 -2.69
CA ARG A 192 -2.15 25.49 -3.19
C ARG A 192 -2.00 26.81 -2.45
N GLN A 193 -3.08 27.57 -2.27
CA GLN A 193 -3.04 28.83 -1.53
C GLN A 193 -2.48 28.69 -0.10
N MET A 194 -2.65 27.53 0.53
CA MET A 194 -2.13 27.24 1.86
C MET A 194 -0.63 26.90 1.86
N VAL A 195 -0.10 26.36 0.75
CA VAL A 195 1.27 25.86 0.63
C VAL A 195 2.21 26.80 -0.14
N GLU A 196 1.65 27.72 -0.93
CA GLU A 196 2.36 28.70 -1.77
C GLU A 196 3.28 29.72 -1.08
N PRO A 197 3.28 29.97 0.25
CA PRO A 197 4.27 30.90 0.80
C PRO A 197 5.73 30.39 0.77
N ASN A 198 5.99 29.08 0.56
CA ASN A 198 7.33 28.51 0.83
C ASN A 198 7.77 27.30 -0.02
N ILE A 199 7.12 26.93 -1.13
CA ILE A 199 7.51 25.73 -1.89
C ILE A 199 7.66 25.99 -3.40
N ASP A 200 8.72 25.37 -3.93
CA ASP A 200 9.22 25.30 -5.30
C ASP A 200 8.11 25.12 -6.37
N ASP A 201 8.33 25.73 -7.53
CA ASP A 201 7.41 25.93 -8.66
C ASP A 201 7.07 24.62 -9.44
N THR A 202 7.34 23.46 -8.82
CA THR A 202 7.41 22.14 -9.46
C THR A 202 6.05 21.46 -9.69
N PHE A 203 4.97 21.94 -9.08
CA PHE A 203 3.67 21.24 -9.10
C PHE A 203 2.62 21.86 -10.03
N LYS A 204 2.99 22.71 -11.00
CA LYS A 204 2.03 23.48 -11.81
C LYS A 204 0.88 22.62 -12.37
N ASN A 205 -0.34 22.82 -11.83
CA ASN A 205 -1.64 22.35 -12.33
C ASN A 205 -1.81 20.83 -12.56
N ASN A 206 -1.23 19.98 -11.71
CA ASN A 206 -1.43 18.53 -11.80
C ASN A 206 -1.92 17.92 -10.46
N PRO A 207 -3.25 17.70 -10.30
CA PRO A 207 -3.83 17.05 -9.12
C PRO A 207 -3.24 15.67 -8.80
N LEU A 208 -2.81 14.92 -9.83
CA LEU A 208 -2.22 13.60 -9.63
C LEU A 208 -0.85 13.70 -8.95
N GLU A 209 -0.02 14.67 -9.35
CA GLU A 209 1.29 14.89 -8.71
C GLU A 209 1.15 15.36 -7.26
N LEU A 210 0.16 16.19 -6.97
CA LEU A 210 -0.17 16.60 -5.61
C LEU A 210 -0.60 15.40 -4.77
N PHE A 211 -1.52 14.58 -5.29
CA PHE A 211 -1.95 13.33 -4.65
C PHE A 211 -0.76 12.38 -4.40
N VAL A 212 0.08 12.12 -5.41
CA VAL A 212 1.25 11.26 -5.26
C VAL A 212 2.23 11.81 -4.23
N SER A 213 2.43 13.12 -4.16
CA SER A 213 3.29 13.76 -3.14
C SER A 213 2.75 13.59 -1.73
N ILE A 214 1.43 13.73 -1.55
CA ILE A 214 0.74 13.46 -0.28
C ILE A 214 0.95 12.00 0.14
N GLN A 215 0.79 11.06 -0.79
CA GLN A 215 0.97 9.63 -0.52
C GLN A 215 2.44 9.26 -0.24
N LYS A 216 3.41 9.90 -0.90
CA LYS A 216 4.85 9.77 -0.58
C LYS A 216 5.16 10.23 0.84
N GLN A 217 4.60 11.36 1.27
CA GLN A 217 4.77 11.84 2.64
C GLN A 217 4.17 10.85 3.64
N ALA A 218 2.94 10.38 3.41
CA ALA A 218 2.29 9.40 4.27
C ALA A 218 3.09 8.09 4.38
N PHE A 219 3.71 7.64 3.28
CA PHE A 219 4.63 6.51 3.30
C PHE A 219 5.87 6.79 4.17
N LEU A 220 6.51 7.95 4.00
CA LEU A 220 7.68 8.35 4.81
C LEU A 220 7.34 8.44 6.30
N ASP A 221 6.17 8.95 6.65
CA ASP A 221 5.72 9.03 8.04
C ASP A 221 5.54 7.63 8.63
N THR A 222 4.93 6.72 7.88
CA THR A 222 4.77 5.31 8.27
C THR A 222 6.13 4.63 8.44
N TRP A 223 7.06 4.88 7.53
CA TRP A 223 8.43 4.38 7.62
C TRP A 223 9.15 4.88 8.88
N ASN A 224 9.07 6.17 9.17
CA ASN A 224 9.75 6.82 10.29
C ASN A 224 9.16 6.39 11.65
N LEU A 225 7.84 6.24 11.72
CA LEU A 225 7.19 5.75 12.92
C LEU A 225 7.50 4.26 13.15
N GLY A 226 7.65 3.47 12.09
CA GLY A 226 7.77 2.02 12.16
C GLY A 226 9.17 1.50 11.89
N PRO A 227 9.46 1.01 10.67
CA PRO A 227 10.75 0.39 10.34
C PRO A 227 11.98 1.22 10.73
N ALA A 228 11.97 2.53 10.48
CA ALA A 228 13.11 3.39 10.77
C ALA A 228 13.17 3.91 12.20
N CYS A 229 12.10 3.71 12.99
CA CYS A 229 11.96 4.26 14.34
C CYS A 229 13.29 4.17 15.08
N PRO A 230 13.88 5.31 15.48
CA PRO A 230 15.11 5.29 16.27
C PRO A 230 14.87 4.49 17.54
N GLU A 231 15.94 3.99 18.16
CA GLU A 231 15.84 3.51 19.54
C GLU A 231 15.11 4.58 20.37
N PRO A 232 14.24 4.20 21.33
CA PRO A 232 13.53 5.19 22.11
C PRO A 232 14.54 6.04 22.90
N ILE A 233 14.86 7.23 22.38
CA ILE A 233 15.65 8.24 23.08
C ILE A 233 14.74 9.02 24.04
N SER A 234 13.41 9.02 23.78
CA SER A 234 12.40 9.63 24.63
C SER A 234 11.12 8.77 24.72
N SER A 235 10.30 9.02 25.74
CA SER A 235 8.96 8.42 25.90
C SER A 235 7.97 8.78 24.79
N GLU A 236 8.32 9.71 23.90
CA GLU A 236 7.47 10.25 22.83
C GLU A 236 7.70 9.58 21.47
N THR A 237 8.82 8.86 21.27
CA THR A 237 9.21 8.22 20.00
C THR A 237 9.04 6.70 20.06
N LYS A 238 7.85 6.25 20.50
CA LYS A 238 7.49 4.84 20.54
C LYS A 238 6.57 4.51 19.36
N TRP A 239 6.84 3.41 18.66
CA TRP A 239 5.89 2.87 17.68
C TRP A 239 4.52 2.67 18.34
N LEU A 240 3.49 3.21 17.71
CA LEU A 240 2.12 3.08 18.17
C LEU A 240 1.70 1.61 18.11
N SER A 241 1.20 1.10 19.22
CA SER A 241 0.47 -0.17 19.23
C SER A 241 -0.70 -0.13 18.25
N ILE A 242 -1.13 -1.29 17.75
CA ILE A 242 -2.31 -1.40 16.89
C ILE A 242 -3.51 -0.71 17.55
N GLU A 243 -3.67 -0.87 18.86
CA GLU A 243 -4.73 -0.23 19.63
C GLU A 243 -4.62 1.31 19.63
N GLU A 244 -3.41 1.85 19.73
CA GLU A 244 -3.16 3.31 19.62
C GLU A 244 -3.39 3.82 18.19
N GLN A 245 -3.03 3.03 17.16
CA GLN A 245 -3.31 3.35 15.76
C GLN A 245 -4.83 3.34 15.48
N GLU A 246 -5.56 2.36 16.00
CA GLU A 246 -7.02 2.29 15.92
C GLU A 246 -7.68 3.48 16.63
N ASP A 247 -7.25 3.80 17.84
CA ASP A 247 -7.75 4.94 18.60
C ASP A 247 -7.50 6.26 17.87
N PHE A 248 -6.28 6.45 17.34
CA PHE A 248 -5.95 7.61 16.52
C PHE A 248 -6.84 7.72 15.27
N LEU A 249 -7.03 6.63 14.53
CA LEU A 249 -7.90 6.62 13.34
C LEU A 249 -9.36 6.89 13.70
N ASN A 250 -9.87 6.31 14.79
CA ASN A 250 -11.23 6.58 15.26
C ASN A 250 -11.41 8.06 15.66
N LYS A 251 -10.44 8.63 16.39
CA LYS A 251 -10.41 10.07 16.72
C LYS A 251 -10.40 10.92 15.46
N ARG A 252 -9.55 10.61 14.50
CA ARG A 252 -9.48 11.31 13.22
C ARG A 252 -10.82 11.25 12.46
N ILE A 253 -11.38 10.07 12.26
CA ILE A 253 -12.67 9.90 11.57
C ILE A 253 -13.74 10.75 12.26
N ARG A 254 -13.82 10.65 13.59
CA ARG A 254 -14.75 11.47 14.38
C ARG A 254 -14.54 12.96 14.16
N LEU A 255 -13.30 13.45 14.16
CA LEU A 255 -12.98 14.87 13.97
C LEU A 255 -13.25 15.38 12.54
N LEU A 256 -13.21 14.49 11.55
CA LEU A 256 -13.54 14.79 10.16
C LEU A 256 -15.05 14.72 9.90
N GLU A 257 -15.78 13.82 10.57
CA GLU A 257 -17.26 13.72 10.53
C GLU A 257 -17.92 14.84 11.36
N GLN A 258 -17.32 15.25 12.48
CA GLN A 258 -17.87 16.25 13.37
C GLN A 258 -17.54 17.67 12.90
N ASN A 259 -18.59 18.45 12.67
CA ASN A 259 -18.49 19.85 12.33
C ASN A 259 -18.23 20.65 13.61
N PRO A 260 -17.03 21.25 13.82
CA PRO A 260 -16.76 22.02 15.03
C PRO A 260 -17.68 23.25 15.20
N TRP A 261 -18.44 23.62 14.15
CA TRP A 261 -19.36 24.75 14.14
C TRP A 261 -20.84 24.37 14.28
N MET A 262 -21.18 23.08 14.44
CA MET A 262 -22.55 22.63 14.77
C MET A 262 -22.84 22.62 16.28
N GLU A 263 -22.03 23.30 17.08
CA GLU A 263 -22.44 23.73 18.41
C GLU A 263 -23.33 24.96 18.28
N GLN A 264 -24.65 24.73 18.17
CA GLN A 264 -25.74 25.56 18.73
C GLN A 264 -27.07 25.37 17.97
N THR A 265 -27.56 24.14 17.84
CA THR A 265 -29.01 23.95 17.81
C THR A 265 -29.46 23.50 19.19
N LYS A 266 -29.92 24.51 19.96
CA LYS A 266 -30.59 24.47 21.27
C LYS A 266 -31.11 23.07 21.65
N LYS A 267 -30.38 22.36 22.50
CA LYS A 267 -30.90 21.18 23.23
C LYS A 267 -31.11 21.53 24.70
N PRO A 268 -32.08 20.87 25.37
CA PRO A 268 -32.57 21.27 26.69
C PRO A 268 -31.48 21.25 27.77
N GLU A 269 -31.62 22.15 28.75
CA GLU A 269 -30.65 22.46 29.82
C GLU A 269 -30.21 21.25 30.67
N SER A 270 -30.97 20.16 30.68
CA SER A 270 -30.64 18.94 31.42
C SER A 270 -29.47 18.11 30.84
N GLN A 271 -28.98 18.42 29.63
CA GLN A 271 -27.81 17.78 29.01
C GLN A 271 -26.52 18.64 29.09
N GLN A 272 -26.58 19.88 29.59
CA GLN A 272 -25.47 20.82 29.49
C GLN A 272 -24.23 20.45 30.34
N ASN A 273 -24.39 19.78 31.48
CA ASN A 273 -23.25 19.47 32.36
C ASN A 273 -22.42 18.25 31.92
N LYS A 274 -23.01 17.24 31.27
CA LYS A 274 -22.24 16.16 30.60
C LYS A 274 -21.57 16.68 29.33
N ASN A 275 -22.26 17.54 28.58
CA ASN A 275 -21.72 18.14 27.36
C ASN A 275 -20.49 19.01 27.64
N LYS A 276 -20.41 19.76 28.76
CA LYS A 276 -19.21 20.57 29.06
C LYS A 276 -17.92 19.75 29.21
N GLN A 277 -17.97 18.56 29.82
CA GLN A 277 -16.81 17.67 29.91
C GLN A 277 -16.46 17.03 28.56
N GLU A 278 -17.47 16.59 27.81
CA GLU A 278 -17.27 16.04 26.46
C GLU A 278 -16.77 17.10 25.46
N GLN A 279 -17.21 18.36 25.60
CA GLN A 279 -16.74 19.52 24.83
C GLN A 279 -15.30 19.88 25.16
N GLY A 280 -14.92 19.90 26.44
CA GLY A 280 -13.52 20.12 26.85
C GLY A 280 -12.59 19.04 26.29
N THR A 281 -13.06 17.78 26.28
CA THR A 281 -12.31 16.65 25.71
C THR A 281 -12.20 16.74 24.19
N TYR A 282 -13.28 17.17 23.50
CA TYR A 282 -13.29 17.36 22.06
C TYR A 282 -12.40 18.53 21.60
N GLN A 283 -12.46 19.68 22.28
CA GLN A 283 -11.62 20.84 21.96
C GLN A 283 -10.14 20.48 22.10
N GLN A 284 -9.78 19.76 23.16
CA GLN A 284 -8.42 19.26 23.35
C GLN A 284 -8.00 18.30 22.21
N GLN A 285 -8.81 17.29 21.90
CA GLN A 285 -8.54 16.36 20.81
C GLN A 285 -8.43 17.06 19.45
N ASN A 286 -9.25 18.07 19.19
CA ASN A 286 -9.19 18.86 17.97
C ASN A 286 -7.91 19.70 17.89
N GLN A 287 -7.47 20.31 18.99
CA GLN A 287 -6.20 21.03 19.04
C GLN A 287 -5.00 20.11 18.83
N GLU A 288 -5.00 18.94 19.47
CA GLU A 288 -3.97 17.91 19.27
C GLU A 288 -3.94 17.44 17.81
N TYR A 289 -5.10 17.23 17.19
CA TYR A 289 -5.21 16.84 15.79
C TYR A 289 -4.76 17.95 14.82
N LEU A 290 -5.09 19.22 15.09
CA LEU A 290 -4.62 20.34 14.27
C LEU A 290 -3.09 20.47 14.35
N LYS A 291 -2.50 20.37 15.55
CA LYS A 291 -1.04 20.32 15.72
C LYS A 291 -0.42 19.13 14.97
N PHE A 292 -1.07 17.97 15.02
CA PHE A 292 -0.66 16.81 14.22
C PHE A 292 -0.67 17.18 12.73
N LEU A 293 -1.75 17.75 12.20
CA LEU A 293 -1.79 18.11 10.77
C LEU A 293 -0.71 19.13 10.40
N GLU A 294 -0.49 20.17 11.22
CA GLU A 294 0.57 21.17 10.99
C GLU A 294 1.97 20.54 10.87
N ASN A 295 2.22 19.46 11.62
CA ASN A 295 3.50 18.76 11.60
C ASN A 295 3.67 17.79 10.41
N TYR A 296 2.58 17.45 9.70
CA TYR A 296 2.55 16.40 8.67
C TYR A 296 2.51 16.95 7.23
N GLN A 297 3.16 18.10 7.01
CA GLN A 297 3.41 18.73 5.69
C GLN A 297 2.22 18.60 4.71
N TRP A 298 2.46 18.08 3.49
CA TRP A 298 1.46 17.90 2.44
C TRP A 298 0.22 17.11 2.90
N TYR A 299 0.42 16.07 3.69
CA TYR A 299 -0.66 15.24 4.23
C TYR A 299 -1.57 16.02 5.18
N GLY A 300 -0.99 16.87 6.01
CA GLY A 300 -1.75 17.75 6.88
C GLY A 300 -2.41 18.92 6.12
N ASN A 301 -1.66 19.54 5.22
CA ASN A 301 -2.04 20.76 4.53
C ASN A 301 -3.31 20.58 3.70
N PHE A 302 -3.52 19.44 3.03
CA PHE A 302 -4.75 19.27 2.26
C PHE A 302 -6.00 19.21 3.16
N ILE A 303 -5.91 18.54 4.32
CA ILE A 303 -7.01 18.51 5.29
C ILE A 303 -7.23 19.90 5.89
N LEU A 304 -6.15 20.60 6.26
CA LEU A 304 -6.23 21.94 6.82
C LEU A 304 -6.85 22.95 5.84
N ALA A 305 -6.56 22.80 4.54
CA ALA A 305 -7.11 23.65 3.49
C ALA A 305 -8.60 23.38 3.21
N LEU A 306 -8.99 22.11 3.19
CA LEU A 306 -10.32 21.70 2.76
C LEU A 306 -11.35 21.56 3.89
N ARG A 307 -10.93 21.17 5.10
CA ARG A 307 -11.84 20.98 6.25
C ARG A 307 -12.66 22.24 6.60
N PRO A 308 -12.09 23.46 6.63
CA PRO A 308 -12.86 24.67 6.87
C PRO A 308 -13.93 24.95 5.81
N ARG A 309 -13.85 24.29 4.65
CA ARG A 309 -14.74 24.44 3.49
C ARG A 309 -15.49 23.15 3.17
N HIS A 310 -15.58 22.20 4.10
CA HIS A 310 -16.18 20.89 3.84
C HIS A 310 -17.60 20.97 3.25
N TRP A 311 -18.38 22.03 3.56
CA TRP A 311 -19.70 22.25 2.96
C TRP A 311 -19.64 22.56 1.45
N GLU A 312 -18.56 23.17 0.94
CA GLU A 312 -18.34 23.37 -0.49
C GLU A 312 -18.10 22.03 -1.21
N PHE A 313 -17.66 21.01 -0.46
CA PHE A 313 -17.32 19.68 -0.96
C PHE A 313 -18.19 18.57 -0.38
N GLY A 314 -19.39 18.88 0.12
CA GLY A 314 -20.15 18.01 1.03
C GLY A 314 -20.19 16.53 0.62
N GLU A 315 -20.61 16.24 -0.63
CA GLU A 315 -20.68 14.86 -1.13
C GLU A 315 -19.30 14.17 -1.19
N LEU A 316 -18.26 14.88 -1.64
CA LEU A 316 -16.90 14.34 -1.75
C LEU A 316 -16.27 14.13 -0.37
N TRP A 317 -16.54 15.03 0.57
CA TRP A 317 -16.09 14.94 1.95
C TRP A 317 -16.74 13.75 2.67
N ASP A 318 -18.05 13.57 2.47
CA ASP A 318 -18.79 12.43 3.01
C ASP A 318 -18.28 11.11 2.42
N LYS A 319 -18.05 11.05 1.10
CA LYS A 319 -17.45 9.88 0.44
C LYS A 319 -16.08 9.54 1.03
N TYR A 320 -15.22 10.53 1.22
CA TYR A 320 -13.89 10.33 1.81
C TYR A 320 -13.95 9.84 3.24
N THR A 321 -14.76 10.47 4.10
CA THR A 321 -14.89 10.06 5.51
C THR A 321 -15.51 8.68 5.66
N GLN A 322 -16.52 8.34 4.84
CA GLN A 322 -17.12 7.00 4.80
C GLN A 322 -16.12 5.94 4.34
N ALA A 323 -15.36 6.22 3.28
CA ALA A 323 -14.33 5.31 2.80
C ALA A 323 -13.26 5.09 3.88
N LEU A 324 -12.78 6.17 4.52
CA LEU A 324 -11.77 6.10 5.58
C LEU A 324 -12.27 5.27 6.77
N LYS A 325 -13.54 5.43 7.14
CA LYS A 325 -14.19 4.64 8.19
C LYS A 325 -14.27 3.17 7.86
N ALA A 326 -14.59 2.82 6.61
CA ALA A 326 -14.63 1.44 6.14
C ALA A 326 -13.23 0.81 6.10
N ALA A 327 -12.21 1.59 5.74
CA ALA A 327 -10.84 1.14 5.56
C ALA A 327 -9.98 1.16 6.84
N LYS A 328 -10.51 1.64 7.98
CA LYS A 328 -9.71 1.93 9.19
C LYS A 328 -8.79 0.78 9.64
N THR A 329 -9.24 -0.47 9.54
CA THR A 329 -8.44 -1.64 9.94
C THR A 329 -7.50 -2.12 8.83
N ALA A 330 -7.75 -1.74 7.58
CA ALA A 330 -6.92 -2.11 6.44
C ALA A 330 -5.58 -1.35 6.43
N TYR A 331 -5.54 -0.15 7.01
CA TYR A 331 -4.32 0.67 7.16
C TYR A 331 -3.37 0.21 8.26
N ILE A 332 -3.77 -0.74 9.09
CA ILE A 332 -3.00 -1.16 10.25
C ILE A 332 -2.17 -2.38 9.87
N ASP A 333 -0.85 -2.20 9.80
CA ASP A 333 0.12 -3.27 9.60
C ASP A 333 0.03 -4.28 10.76
N ASP A 334 0.13 -5.57 10.43
CA ASP A 334 0.15 -6.63 11.43
C ASP A 334 1.53 -6.79 12.11
N LEU A 335 2.52 -6.05 11.61
CA LEU A 335 3.86 -5.92 12.17
C LEU A 335 3.97 -4.79 13.20
N TYR A 336 4.52 -5.15 14.35
CA TYR A 336 5.01 -4.22 15.35
C TYR A 336 6.51 -4.02 15.16
N TRP A 337 6.94 -2.78 15.02
CA TRP A 337 8.36 -2.46 14.92
C TRP A 337 8.91 -2.05 16.28
N GLN A 338 10.04 -2.66 16.66
CA GLN A 338 10.81 -2.28 17.84
C GLN A 338 12.28 -2.29 17.45
N THR A 339 12.95 -1.14 17.62
CA THR A 339 14.39 -0.97 17.33
C THR A 339 14.76 -1.48 15.92
N GLY A 340 13.92 -1.17 14.92
CA GLY A 340 14.10 -1.63 13.54
C GLY A 340 13.95 -3.13 13.32
N GLN A 341 13.37 -3.87 14.27
CA GLN A 341 13.05 -5.29 14.13
C GLN A 341 11.53 -5.52 14.17
N PRO A 342 11.00 -6.43 13.34
CA PRO A 342 9.57 -6.70 13.30
C PRO A 342 9.16 -7.78 14.30
N TYR A 343 7.96 -7.62 14.84
CA TYR A 343 7.31 -8.51 15.79
C TYR A 343 5.86 -8.71 15.39
N LYS A 344 5.29 -9.88 15.67
CA LYS A 344 3.85 -10.14 15.52
C LYS A 344 3.24 -10.61 16.85
N ALA A 345 1.96 -10.37 17.04
CA ALA A 345 1.20 -10.96 18.14
C ALA A 345 0.98 -12.45 17.84
N LYS A 346 1.35 -13.35 18.76
CA LYS A 346 1.15 -14.79 18.54
C LYS A 346 -0.34 -15.10 18.48
N GLU A 347 -0.78 -15.80 17.44
CA GLU A 347 -2.13 -16.36 17.38
C GLU A 347 -2.15 -17.72 18.09
N ILE A 348 -3.06 -17.87 19.05
CA ILE A 348 -3.35 -19.16 19.70
C ILE A 348 -4.71 -19.65 19.25
N SER A 349 -4.82 -20.94 18.94
CA SER A 349 -6.13 -21.58 18.72
C SER A 349 -6.96 -21.48 19.99
N VAL A 350 -8.21 -21.07 19.87
CA VAL A 350 -9.17 -21.00 20.97
C VAL A 350 -10.23 -22.07 20.75
N GLY A 351 -10.22 -23.07 21.63
CA GLY A 351 -11.12 -24.22 21.56
C GLY A 351 -10.66 -25.33 20.61
N GLU A 352 -11.52 -26.34 20.43
CA GLU A 352 -11.27 -27.49 19.55
C GLU A 352 -11.51 -27.17 18.06
N GLN A 353 -12.06 -25.98 17.74
CA GLN A 353 -12.32 -25.58 16.36
C GLN A 353 -11.06 -24.96 15.71
N PRO A 354 -10.54 -25.56 14.63
CA PRO A 354 -9.25 -25.18 14.03
C PRO A 354 -9.20 -23.77 13.42
N HIS A 355 -10.33 -23.08 13.29
CA HIS A 355 -10.44 -21.78 12.65
C HIS A 355 -10.64 -20.60 13.61
N HIS A 356 -10.83 -20.85 14.90
CA HIS A 356 -10.90 -19.78 15.90
C HIS A 356 -9.51 -19.52 16.48
N LYS A 357 -8.90 -18.41 16.08
CA LYS A 357 -7.61 -17.97 16.60
C LYS A 357 -7.79 -16.67 17.38
N ARG A 358 -7.16 -16.58 18.55
CA ARG A 358 -7.08 -15.35 19.35
C ARG A 358 -5.65 -14.83 19.33
N LYS A 359 -5.48 -13.55 19.03
CA LYS A 359 -4.20 -12.87 19.18
C LYS A 359 -3.86 -12.73 20.65
N THR A 360 -2.68 -13.19 21.06
CA THR A 360 -2.15 -12.98 22.40
C THR A 360 -1.59 -11.58 22.55
N ARG A 361 -1.49 -11.09 23.79
CA ARG A 361 -0.72 -9.87 24.10
C ARG A 361 0.79 -10.06 23.96
N LYS A 362 1.27 -11.32 23.85
CA LYS A 362 2.69 -11.63 23.74
C LYS A 362 3.13 -11.44 22.28
N ARG A 363 4.06 -10.52 22.09
CA ARG A 363 4.69 -10.25 20.81
C ARG A 363 5.96 -11.07 20.70
N GLN A 364 6.16 -11.73 19.56
CA GLN A 364 7.37 -12.49 19.27
C GLN A 364 7.99 -11.93 17.99
N ARG A 365 9.32 -11.94 17.95
CA ARG A 365 10.07 -11.45 16.80
C ARG A 365 9.74 -12.32 15.59
N VAL A 366 9.62 -11.68 14.45
CA VAL A 366 9.52 -12.34 13.15
C VAL A 366 10.68 -11.88 12.27
N GLN A 367 10.96 -12.65 11.23
CA GLN A 367 11.93 -12.30 10.22
C GLN A 367 11.35 -12.53 8.82
N GLY A 368 11.74 -11.67 7.89
CA GLY A 368 11.48 -11.87 6.48
C GLY A 368 12.40 -12.97 5.96
N VAL A 369 11.86 -13.87 5.15
CA VAL A 369 12.61 -14.92 4.45
C VAL A 369 12.12 -15.03 3.02
N VAL A 370 12.96 -15.54 2.13
CA VAL A 370 12.61 -15.84 0.74
C VAL A 370 12.48 -17.34 0.56
N ASP A 371 11.39 -17.79 -0.08
CA ASP A 371 11.25 -19.20 -0.46
C ASP A 371 11.99 -19.57 -1.74
N ILE A 372 11.97 -20.86 -2.10
CA ILE A 372 12.65 -21.37 -3.30
C ILE A 372 12.12 -20.76 -4.62
N LEU A 373 10.89 -20.22 -4.61
CA LEU A 373 10.26 -19.57 -5.74
C LEU A 373 10.47 -18.04 -5.74
N GLY A 374 11.13 -17.49 -4.71
CA GLY A 374 11.44 -16.07 -4.61
C GLY A 374 10.40 -15.21 -3.89
N TYR A 375 9.38 -15.81 -3.26
CA TYR A 375 8.37 -15.06 -2.51
C TYR A 375 8.89 -14.71 -1.12
N ILE A 376 8.54 -13.51 -0.66
CA ILE A 376 8.87 -13.02 0.68
C ILE A 376 7.79 -13.50 1.67
N HIS A 377 8.23 -14.11 2.77
CA HIS A 377 7.38 -14.60 3.86
C HIS A 377 7.86 -14.08 5.19
N TRP A 378 6.95 -13.92 6.15
CA TRP A 378 7.28 -13.55 7.53
C TRP A 378 7.18 -14.77 8.44
N GLN A 379 8.29 -15.20 9.03
CA GLN A 379 8.38 -16.38 9.89
C GLN A 379 8.72 -16.02 11.33
N TRP A 380 8.19 -16.78 12.28
CA TRP A 380 8.54 -16.66 13.70
C TRP A 380 9.97 -17.13 13.95
N THR A 381 10.73 -16.36 14.73
CA THR A 381 12.09 -16.73 15.18
C THR A 381 12.05 -17.47 16.50
#